data_AF-A0A941MJM1-F1
#
_entry.id   AF-A0A941MJM1-F1
#
_cell.length_a   1.000
_cell.length_b   1.000
_cell.length_c   1.000
_cell.angle_alpha   90.00
_cell.angle_beta   90.00
_cell.angle_gamma   90.00
#
_symmetry.space_group_name_H-M   'P 1'
#
loop_
_entity.id
_entity.type
_entity.pdbx_description
1 polymer ?
#
loop_
_entity_poly.entity_id
_entity_poly.type
_entity_poly.pdbx_seq_one_letter_code
_entity_poly.pdbx_strand_id
1 'polypeptide(L)'
;MDQTVASPDKNRDRLTEITLDAKSLGRANANIEHEREVAIFDIIDGNSFRVEEMDAGPYKLHLSLSDERLVLAISSAEGGDPVELGVALTPLKRIVKDYFMICESYY
;
A
#
# COMPACT_ATOMS: atom_id res chain seq x y z
N MET A 1 4.96 -33.77 -18.39
CA MET A 1 4.57 -32.48 -18.97
C MET A 1 4.46 -31.52 -17.79
N ASP A 2 5.58 -30.90 -17.45
CA ASP A 2 5.66 -29.91 -16.38
C ASP A 2 5.27 -28.57 -16.98
N GLN A 3 4.03 -28.12 -16.73
CA GLN A 3 3.60 -26.77 -17.12
C GLN A 3 3.98 -25.81 -16.00
N THR A 4 5.22 -25.32 -16.03
CA THR A 4 5.54 -24.01 -15.46
C THR A 4 4.92 -22.96 -16.38
N VAL A 5 3.66 -22.60 -16.13
CA VAL A 5 3.05 -21.41 -16.72
C VAL A 5 3.67 -20.19 -16.05
N ALA A 6 4.76 -19.68 -16.63
CA ALA A 6 5.26 -18.35 -16.33
C ALA A 6 4.12 -17.35 -16.59
N SER A 7 3.67 -16.65 -15.55
CA SER A 7 2.65 -15.62 -15.67
C SER A 7 3.11 -14.53 -16.64
N PRO A 8 2.24 -14.03 -17.53
CA PRO A 8 2.61 -13.08 -18.57
C PRO A 8 3.17 -11.81 -17.93
N ASP A 9 4.19 -11.20 -18.55
CA ASP A 9 4.82 -9.93 -18.16
C ASP A 9 3.84 -8.99 -17.45
N LYS A 10 3.90 -8.99 -16.12
CA LYS A 10 3.05 -8.13 -15.29
C LYS A 10 3.42 -6.68 -15.64
N ASN A 11 2.44 -5.94 -16.14
CA ASN A 11 2.55 -4.55 -16.57
C ASN A 11 3.45 -3.73 -15.62
N ARG A 12 4.35 -2.91 -16.16
CA ARG A 12 5.27 -2.05 -15.38
C ARG A 12 4.51 -0.95 -14.62
N ASP A 13 3.32 -0.59 -15.04
CA ASP A 13 2.45 0.37 -14.37
C ASP A 13 1.67 -0.27 -13.20
N ARG A 14 2.39 -0.74 -12.17
CA ARG A 14 1.79 -1.32 -10.96
C ARG A 14 2.70 -1.27 -9.73
N LEU A 15 2.08 -1.40 -8.57
CA LEU A 15 2.72 -1.72 -7.29
C LEU A 15 3.03 -3.22 -7.22
N THR A 16 4.27 -3.55 -6.86
CA THR A 16 4.72 -4.91 -6.56
C THR A 16 4.88 -5.19 -5.08
N GLU A 17 4.99 -4.14 -4.27
CA GLU A 17 5.21 -4.25 -2.83
C GLU A 17 4.58 -3.06 -2.13
N ILE A 18 3.93 -3.32 -0.98
CA ILE A 18 3.45 -2.30 -0.06
C ILE A 18 3.97 -2.67 1.32
N THR A 19 4.69 -1.75 1.95
CA THR A 19 5.19 -1.91 3.33
C THR A 19 4.68 -0.78 4.20
N LEU A 20 4.54 -1.06 5.50
CA LEU A 20 4.08 -0.08 6.48
C LEU A 20 5.19 0.18 7.50
N ASP A 21 5.39 1.44 7.89
CA ASP A 21 6.23 1.77 9.02
C ASP A 21 5.54 1.40 10.34
N ALA A 22 6.00 0.32 10.96
CA ALA A 22 5.43 -0.21 12.19
C ALA A 22 5.55 0.76 13.39
N LYS A 23 6.47 1.73 13.34
CA LYS A 23 6.67 2.70 14.42
C LYS A 23 5.59 3.78 14.42
N SER A 24 5.26 4.32 13.26
CA SER A 24 4.30 5.42 13.10
C SER A 24 2.86 4.94 12.93
N LEU A 25 2.64 3.78 12.29
CA LEU A 25 1.30 3.22 12.07
C LEU A 25 0.82 2.31 13.22
N GLY A 26 1.67 2.07 14.21
CA GLY A 26 1.35 1.32 15.42
C GLY A 26 1.29 -0.19 15.21
N ARG A 27 1.46 -0.93 16.31
CA ARG A 27 1.27 -2.39 16.34
C ARG A 27 -0.21 -2.70 16.43
N ALA A 28 -0.66 -3.63 15.59
CA ALA A 28 -2.02 -4.14 15.62
C ALA A 28 -2.08 -5.53 16.25
N ASN A 29 -3.27 -5.97 16.66
CA ASN A 29 -3.47 -7.35 17.10
C ASN A 29 -3.44 -8.31 15.89
N ALA A 30 -3.44 -9.62 16.14
CA ALA A 30 -3.33 -10.63 15.09
C ALA A 30 -4.46 -10.56 14.04
N ASN A 31 -5.68 -10.20 14.43
CA ASN A 31 -6.80 -10.08 13.50
C ASN A 31 -6.59 -8.90 12.53
N ILE A 32 -6.19 -7.74 13.07
CA ILE A 32 -5.93 -6.54 12.25
C ILE A 32 -4.73 -6.76 11.33
N GLU A 33 -3.68 -7.46 11.79
CA GLU A 33 -2.55 -7.78 10.92
C GLU A 33 -2.99 -8.70 9.77
N HIS A 34 -3.84 -9.69 10.05
CA HIS A 34 -4.39 -10.55 9.00
C HIS A 34 -5.26 -9.77 7.99
N GLU A 35 -6.15 -8.90 8.47
CA GLU A 35 -6.94 -8.02 7.58
C GLU A 35 -6.04 -7.13 6.72
N ARG A 36 -4.94 -6.62 7.30
CA ARG A 36 -3.95 -5.81 6.59
C ARG A 36 -3.22 -6.62 5.52
N GLU A 37 -2.79 -7.84 5.81
CA GLU A 37 -2.15 -8.73 4.83
C GLU A 37 -3.07 -9.01 3.65
N VAL A 38 -4.36 -9.30 3.93
CA VAL A 38 -5.38 -9.50 2.90
C VAL A 38 -5.58 -8.24 2.07
N ALA A 39 -5.73 -7.07 2.70
CA ALA A 39 -5.89 -5.81 1.98
C ALA A 39 -4.69 -5.47 1.09
N ILE A 40 -3.45 -5.67 1.59
CA ILE A 40 -2.23 -5.46 0.81
C ILE A 40 -2.17 -6.41 -0.38
N PHE A 41 -2.52 -7.69 -0.17
CA PHE A 41 -2.55 -8.69 -1.24
C PHE A 41 -3.53 -8.28 -2.35
N ASP A 42 -4.76 -7.94 -1.99
CA ASP A 42 -5.80 -7.54 -2.95
C ASP A 42 -5.39 -6.29 -3.74
N ILE A 43 -4.78 -5.30 -3.07
CA ILE A 43 -4.25 -4.11 -3.75
C ILE A 43 -3.12 -4.51 -4.72
N ILE A 44 -2.15 -5.31 -4.29
CA ILE A 44 -1.03 -5.70 -5.15
C ILE A 44 -1.51 -6.51 -6.36
N ASP A 45 -2.51 -7.36 -6.21
CA ASP A 45 -3.05 -8.19 -7.29
C ASP A 45 -3.84 -7.36 -8.32
N GLY A 46 -4.69 -6.43 -7.84
CA GLY A 46 -5.64 -5.70 -8.68
C GLY A 46 -5.28 -4.26 -9.08
N ASN A 47 -4.13 -3.73 -8.67
CA ASN A 47 -3.80 -2.32 -8.93
C ASN A 47 -3.29 -2.03 -10.36
N SER A 48 -3.49 -0.78 -10.75
CA SER A 48 -2.75 -0.08 -11.80
C SER A 48 -2.16 1.19 -11.18
N PHE A 49 -0.87 1.41 -11.33
CA PHE A 49 -0.16 2.49 -10.64
C PHE A 49 1.01 3.02 -11.48
N ARG A 50 1.05 4.33 -11.68
CA ARG A 50 2.13 5.00 -12.40
C ARG A 50 2.42 6.35 -11.76
N VAL A 51 3.70 6.72 -11.73
CA VAL A 51 4.14 8.06 -11.34
C VAL A 51 4.54 8.82 -12.60
N GLU A 52 3.89 9.96 -12.87
CA GLU A 52 4.09 10.69 -14.13
C GLU A 52 5.56 11.12 -14.35
N GLU A 53 6.25 11.51 -13.28
CA GLU A 53 7.64 11.99 -13.33
C GLU A 53 8.69 10.88 -13.17
N MET A 54 8.28 9.61 -13.07
CA MET A 54 9.17 8.47 -12.85
C MET A 54 8.76 7.30 -13.75
N ASP A 55 9.44 7.13 -14.89
CA ASP A 55 9.23 6.00 -15.80
C ASP A 55 10.06 4.76 -15.39
N ALA A 56 9.95 4.39 -14.11
CA ALA A 56 10.78 3.35 -13.49
C ALA A 56 9.96 2.20 -12.87
N GLY A 57 8.69 2.07 -13.28
CA GLY A 57 7.83 0.97 -12.83
C GLY A 57 8.38 -0.42 -13.21
N PRO A 58 8.01 -1.50 -12.49
CA PRO A 58 7.05 -1.52 -11.38
C PRO A 58 7.58 -0.85 -10.11
N TYR A 59 6.66 -0.50 -9.20
CA TYR A 59 6.93 0.37 -8.06
C TYR A 59 6.78 -0.38 -6.73
N LYS A 60 7.54 0.07 -5.73
CA LYS A 60 7.36 -0.27 -4.32
C LYS A 60 6.82 0.95 -3.59
N LEU A 61 5.89 0.70 -2.67
CA LEU A 61 5.28 1.73 -1.83
C LEU A 61 5.58 1.46 -0.37
N HIS A 62 6.12 2.45 0.32
CA HIS A 62 6.27 2.45 1.77
C HIS A 62 5.35 3.53 2.36
N LEU A 63 4.51 3.14 3.31
CA LEU A 63 3.54 4.02 3.97
C LEU A 63 3.95 4.30 5.41
N SER A 64 3.91 5.57 5.81
CA SER A 64 4.18 5.99 7.19
C SER A 64 3.31 7.20 7.58
N LEU A 65 3.29 7.52 8.88
CA LEU A 65 2.65 8.74 9.39
C LEU A 65 3.70 9.74 9.88
N SER A 66 3.59 10.98 9.39
CA SER A 66 4.37 12.13 9.86
C SER A 66 3.51 13.39 9.86
N ASP A 67 3.53 14.17 10.94
CA ASP A 67 2.82 15.47 11.05
C ASP A 67 1.35 15.42 10.60
N GLU A 68 0.59 14.43 11.07
CA GLU A 68 -0.82 14.16 10.67
C GLU A 68 -1.03 13.89 9.16
N ARG A 69 0.03 13.52 8.44
CA ARG A 69 0.01 13.15 7.03
C ARG A 69 0.38 11.68 6.85
N LEU A 70 -0.29 11.05 5.89
CA LEU A 70 0.13 9.77 5.32
C LEU A 70 1.23 10.07 4.30
N VAL A 71 2.44 9.61 4.58
CA VAL A 71 3.57 9.72 3.67
C VAL A 71 3.59 8.48 2.78
N LEU A 72 3.60 8.71 1.48
CA LEU A 72 3.78 7.69 0.44
C LEU A 72 5.20 7.83 -0.10
N ALA A 73 6.10 6.95 0.32
CA ALA A 73 7.44 6.86 -0.24
C ALA A 73 7.42 5.81 -1.38
N ILE A 74 7.66 6.27 -2.60
CA ILE A 74 7.52 5.46 -3.82
C ILE A 74 8.89 5.31 -4.47
N SER A 75 9.32 4.06 -4.71
CA SER A 75 10.57 3.76 -5.40
C SER A 75 10.34 2.77 -6.55
N SER A 76 11.31 2.66 -7.46
CA SER A 76 11.34 1.53 -8.40
C SER A 76 11.52 0.21 -7.67
N ALA A 77 11.01 -0.89 -8.24
CA ALA A 77 11.25 -2.25 -7.76
C ALA A 77 12.74 -2.62 -7.80
N GLU A 78 13.49 -2.08 -8.76
CA GLU A 78 14.94 -2.24 -8.93
C GLU A 78 15.76 -1.42 -7.91
N GLY A 79 15.10 -0.58 -7.10
CA GLY A 79 15.73 0.31 -6.14
C GLY A 79 15.93 1.73 -6.67
N GLY A 80 16.53 2.58 -5.84
CA GLY A 80 16.71 4.01 -6.10
C GLY A 80 16.14 4.87 -4.99
N ASP A 81 16.39 6.17 -5.07
CA ASP A 81 15.89 7.13 -4.10
C ASP A 81 14.36 7.25 -4.22
N PRO A 82 13.61 7.11 -3.11
CA PRO A 82 12.17 7.22 -3.15
C PRO A 82 11.73 8.68 -3.37
N VAL A 83 10.64 8.84 -4.09
CA VAL A 83 9.86 10.09 -4.13
C VAL A 83 8.83 10.03 -3.02
N GLU A 84 8.78 11.06 -2.17
CA GLU A 84 7.84 11.14 -1.05
C GLU A 84 6.69 12.10 -1.35
N LEU A 85 5.46 11.64 -1.11
CA LEU A 85 4.24 12.45 -1.19
C LEU A 85 3.48 12.39 0.13
N GLY A 86 3.30 13.54 0.78
CA GLY A 86 2.54 13.66 2.03
C GLY A 86 1.07 14.03 1.80
N VAL A 87 0.16 13.08 2.01
CA VAL A 87 -1.29 13.28 1.91
C VAL A 87 -1.87 13.62 3.28
N ALA A 88 -2.58 14.74 3.38
CA ALA A 88 -3.28 15.10 4.62
C ALA A 88 -4.36 14.06 4.95
N LEU A 89 -4.41 13.59 6.20
CA LEU A 89 -5.44 12.63 6.61
C LEU A 89 -6.80 13.27 6.86
N THR A 90 -6.88 14.59 7.02
CA THR A 90 -8.12 15.32 7.34
C THR A 90 -9.31 14.94 6.44
N PRO A 91 -9.17 14.84 5.09
CA PRO A 91 -10.26 14.42 4.23
C PRO A 91 -10.70 12.96 4.45
N LEU A 92 -9.78 12.09 4.89
CA LEU A 92 -10.03 10.67 5.14
C LEU A 92 -10.63 10.41 6.52
N LYS A 93 -10.55 11.37 7.47
CA LYS A 93 -11.03 11.22 8.86
C LYS A 93 -12.47 10.73 8.93
N ARG A 94 -13.36 11.18 8.04
CA ARG A 94 -14.75 10.72 8.01
C ARG A 94 -14.88 9.26 7.59
N ILE A 95 -14.23 8.87 6.50
CA ILE A 95 -14.28 7.49 5.98
C ILE A 95 -13.69 6.51 7.01
N VAL A 96 -12.56 6.89 7.63
CA VAL A 96 -11.93 6.09 8.68
C VAL A 96 -12.87 5.91 9.88
N LYS A 97 -13.54 6.98 10.31
CA LYS A 97 -14.53 6.91 11.40
C LYS A 97 -15.71 6.00 11.05
N ASP A 98 -16.25 6.13 9.84
CA ASP A 98 -17.39 5.33 9.37
C ASP A 98 -16.99 3.83 9.31
N TYR A 99 -15.77 3.52 8.87
CA TYR A 99 -15.22 2.16 8.90
C TYR A 99 -15.12 1.61 10.34
N PHE A 100 -14.55 2.36 11.28
CA PHE A 100 -14.47 1.93 12.68
C PHE A 100 -15.85 1.67 13.29
N MET A 101 -16.82 2.54 13.03
CA MET A 101 -18.20 2.36 13.53
C MET A 101 -18.87 1.11 12.96
N ILE A 102 -18.62 0.79 11.69
CA ILE A 102 -19.10 -0.45 11.07
C ILE A 102 -18.39 -1.64 11.72
N CYS A 103 -17.07 -1.62 11.88
CA CYS A 103 -16.33 -2.69 12.54
C CYS A 103 -16.82 -2.94 13.98
N GLU A 104 -17.05 -1.90 14.78
CA GLU A 104 -17.63 -2.00 16.14
C GLU A 104 -19.06 -2.59 16.16
N SER A 105 -19.78 -2.58 15.04
CA SER A 105 -21.09 -3.23 14.95
C SER A 105 -21.01 -4.73 14.65
N TYR A 106 -19.85 -5.20 14.18
CA TYR A 106 -19.61 -6.60 13.80
C TYR A 106 -18.63 -7.33 14.74
N TYR A 107 -17.89 -6.60 15.58
CA TYR A 107 -16.94 -7.11 16.59
C TYR A 107 -17.32 -6.65 17.99
#